data_AF-A0A0J1CNZ4-F1
#
_entry.id   AF-A0A0J1CNZ4-F1
#
_cell.length_a   1.000
_cell.length_b   1.000
_cell.length_c   1.000
_cell.angle_alpha   90.00
_cell.angle_beta   90.00
_cell.angle_gamma   90.00
#
_symmetry.space_group_name_H-M   'P 1'
#
loop_
_entity.id
_entity.type
_entity.pdbx_description
1 polymer ?
#
loop_
_entity_poly.entity_id
_entity_poly.type
_entity_poly.pdbx_seq_one_letter_code
_entity_poly.pdbx_strand_id
1 'polypeptide(L)'
;MDLHRHAGLVDQLAAEYTLGVLRGGSRRRFESISQHDPAIRLAVETWRLRLVAMAELGPAAAPPPEVWPAIERRLNLVNARRDAAA
;
A
#
# COMPACT_ATOMS: atom_id res chain seq x y z
N MET A 1 -5.83 -5.62 -22.23
CA MET A 1 -6.86 -4.60 -21.93
C MET A 1 -6.14 -3.27 -21.95
N ASP A 2 -6.55 -2.34 -22.81
CA ASP A 2 -5.92 -1.00 -22.90
C ASP A 2 -6.63 -0.04 -21.92
N LEU A 3 -6.12 0.01 -20.69
CA LEU A 3 -6.66 0.84 -19.61
C LEU A 3 -6.46 2.33 -19.85
N HIS A 4 -5.46 2.74 -20.62
CA HIS A 4 -5.18 4.16 -20.91
C HIS A 4 -6.32 4.84 -21.66
N ARG A 5 -7.06 4.07 -22.47
CA ARG A 5 -8.24 4.58 -23.19
C ARG A 5 -9.44 4.82 -22.29
N HIS A 6 -9.37 4.44 -21.01
CA HIS A 6 -10.49 4.39 -20.08
C HIS A 6 -10.11 5.06 -18.74
N ALA A 7 -9.81 6.37 -18.78
CA ALA A 7 -9.35 7.12 -17.61
C ALA A 7 -10.27 6.97 -16.38
N GLY A 8 -11.61 6.97 -16.56
CA GLY A 8 -12.56 6.76 -15.47
C GLY A 8 -12.47 5.36 -14.83
N LEU A 9 -12.20 4.32 -15.63
CA LEU A 9 -11.99 2.97 -15.13
C LEU A 9 -10.68 2.86 -14.35
N VAL A 10 -9.61 3.54 -14.81
CA VAL A 10 -8.34 3.60 -14.09
C VAL A 10 -8.52 4.25 -12.72
N ASP A 11 -9.24 5.37 -12.65
CA ASP A 11 -9.50 6.05 -11.37
C ASP A 11 -10.30 5.16 -10.40
N GLN A 12 -11.38 4.51 -10.88
CA GLN A 12 -12.18 3.60 -10.06
C GLN A 12 -11.35 2.41 -9.56
N LEU A 13 -10.59 1.74 -10.43
CA LEU A 13 -9.77 0.60 -10.03
C LEU A 13 -8.64 1.00 -9.08
N ALA A 14 -8.06 2.20 -9.24
CA ALA A 14 -7.07 2.72 -8.31
C ALA A 14 -7.68 2.99 -6.92
N ALA A 15 -8.90 3.50 -6.85
CA ALA A 15 -9.66 3.67 -5.61
C ALA A 15 -9.91 2.32 -4.93
N GLU A 16 -10.48 1.37 -5.67
CA GLU A 16 -10.81 0.03 -5.17
C GLU A 16 -9.57 -0.76 -4.74
N TYR A 17 -8.46 -0.62 -5.47
CA TYR A 17 -7.18 -1.22 -5.12
C TYR A 17 -6.66 -0.64 -3.80
N THR A 18 -6.65 0.69 -3.68
CA THR A 18 -6.13 1.39 -2.49
C THR A 18 -6.95 1.09 -1.25
N LEU A 19 -8.28 1.00 -1.37
CA LEU A 19 -9.19 0.60 -0.29
C LEU A 19 -9.10 -0.89 0.07
N GLY A 20 -8.40 -1.69 -0.74
CA GLY A 20 -8.25 -3.14 -0.51
C GLY A 20 -9.50 -3.97 -0.82
N VAL A 21 -10.45 -3.44 -1.59
CA VAL A 21 -11.70 -4.15 -1.95
C VAL A 21 -11.54 -5.02 -3.20
N LEU A 22 -10.50 -4.81 -4.01
CA LEU A 22 -10.14 -5.73 -5.09
C LEU A 22 -9.70 -7.09 -4.55
N ARG A 23 -10.30 -8.16 -5.07
CA ARG A 23 -10.02 -9.54 -4.62
C ARG A 23 -9.44 -10.41 -5.74
N GLY A 24 -8.72 -11.45 -5.33
CA GLY A 24 -8.30 -12.55 -6.20
C GLY A 24 -7.58 -12.09 -7.48
N GLY A 25 -8.10 -12.54 -8.63
CA GLY A 25 -7.51 -12.28 -9.94
C GLY A 25 -7.50 -10.79 -10.34
N SER A 26 -8.53 -10.03 -9.96
CA SER A 26 -8.64 -8.60 -10.31
C SER A 26 -7.55 -7.78 -9.63
N ARG A 27 -7.28 -8.03 -8.34
CA ARG A 27 -6.18 -7.40 -7.60
C ARG A 27 -4.84 -7.71 -8.28
N ARG A 28 -4.52 -8.99 -8.49
CA ARG A 28 -3.23 -9.40 -9.05
C ARG A 28 -3.00 -8.82 -10.45
N ARG A 29 -4.04 -8.80 -11.28
CA ARG A 29 -3.96 -8.22 -12.62
C ARG A 29 -3.71 -6.72 -12.56
N PHE A 30 -4.47 -5.99 -11.75
CA PHE A 30 -4.31 -4.54 -11.61
C PHE A 30 -2.94 -4.18 -11.02
N GLU A 31 -2.46 -4.92 -10.02
CA GLU A 31 -1.13 -4.77 -9.43
C GLU A 31 -0.01 -5.04 -10.44
N SER A 32 -0.12 -6.10 -11.24
CA SER A 32 0.84 -6.38 -12.31
C SER A 32 0.88 -5.26 -13.35
N ILE A 33 -0.27 -4.67 -13.69
CA ILE A 33 -0.31 -3.54 -14.64
C ILE A 33 0.30 -2.28 -14.01
N SER A 34 -0.07 -1.93 -12.77
CA SER A 34 0.44 -0.74 -12.08
C SER A 34 1.96 -0.77 -11.86
N GLN A 35 2.57 -1.95 -11.79
CA GLN A 35 4.03 -2.13 -11.75
C GLN A 35 4.74 -1.74 -13.06
N HIS A 36 4.06 -1.80 -14.20
CA HIS A 36 4.66 -1.52 -15.52
C HIS A 36 4.16 -0.21 -16.14
N ASP A 37 3.09 0.38 -15.60
CA ASP A 37 2.45 1.57 -16.14
C ASP A 37 2.54 2.76 -15.16
N PRO A 38 3.35 3.81 -15.48
CA PRO A 38 3.49 4.99 -14.65
C PRO A 38 2.18 5.77 -14.41
N ALA A 39 1.28 5.83 -15.39
CA ALA A 39 0.03 6.57 -15.27
C ALA A 39 -0.93 5.89 -14.29
N ILE A 40 -1.01 4.56 -14.34
CA ILE A 40 -1.80 3.79 -13.37
C ILE A 40 -1.16 3.86 -11.98
N ARG A 41 0.18 3.82 -11.89
CA ARG A 41 0.89 4.00 -10.61
C ARG A 41 0.59 5.35 -9.97
N LEU A 42 0.54 6.42 -10.76
CA LEU A 42 0.19 7.77 -10.30
C LEU A 42 -1.25 7.84 -9.79
N ALA A 43 -2.20 7.17 -10.45
CA ALA A 43 -3.58 7.09 -9.98
C ALA A 43 -3.65 6.40 -8.61
N VAL A 44 -2.93 5.28 -8.43
CA VAL A 44 -2.82 4.59 -7.13
C VAL A 44 -2.21 5.50 -6.06
N GLU A 45 -1.14 6.23 -6.38
CA GLU A 45 -0.51 7.16 -5.43
C GLU A 45 -1.46 8.28 -5.00
N THR A 46 -2.21 8.83 -5.97
CA THR A 46 -3.21 9.87 -5.71
C THR A 46 -4.27 9.39 -4.72
N TRP A 47 -4.77 8.17 -4.90
CA TRP A 47 -5.71 7.56 -3.95
C TRP A 47 -5.06 7.24 -2.61
N ARG A 48 -3.79 6.82 -2.57
CA ARG A 48 -3.06 6.59 -1.32
C ARG A 48 -2.95 7.87 -0.49
N LEU A 49 -2.58 8.99 -1.10
CA LEU A 49 -2.46 10.28 -0.43
C LEU A 49 -3.80 10.72 0.20
N ARG A 50 -4.92 10.52 -0.52
CA ARG A 50 -6.27 10.77 0.01
C ARG A 50 -6.56 9.91 1.24
N LEU A 51 -6.22 8.62 1.19
CA LEU A 51 -6.46 7.70 2.31
C LEU A 51 -5.60 8.03 3.53
N VAL A 52 -4.32 8.39 3.33
CA VAL A 52 -3.43 8.82 4.42
C VAL A 52 -3.98 10.05 5.12
N ALA A 53 -4.46 11.05 4.39
CA ALA A 53 -5.06 12.24 4.97
C ALA A 53 -6.28 11.92 5.86
N MET A 54 -7.03 10.87 5.55
CA MET A 54 -8.15 10.42 6.39
C MET A 54 -7.68 9.77 7.70
N ALA A 55 -6.54 9.06 7.68
CA ALA A 55 -6.00 8.42 8.89
C ALA A 55 -5.61 9.45 9.97
N GLU A 56 -5.19 10.64 9.55
CA GLU A 56 -4.84 11.77 10.44
C GLU A 56 -6.05 12.36 11.18
N LEU A 57 -7.28 12.07 10.75
CA LEU A 57 -8.49 12.60 11.37
C LEU A 57 -8.94 11.78 12.59
N GLY A 58 -8.42 10.56 12.76
CA GLY A 58 -8.77 9.68 13.86
C GLY A 58 -7.99 10.01 15.14
N PRO A 59 -8.54 9.66 16.33
CA PRO A 59 -7.76 9.76 17.56
C PRO A 59 -6.56 8.80 17.52
N ALA A 60 -5.43 9.23 18.08
CA ALA A 60 -4.27 8.37 18.23
C ALA A 60 -4.62 7.16 19.13
N ALA A 61 -4.31 5.95 18.65
CA ALA A 61 -4.49 4.70 19.38
C ALA A 61 -3.14 4.04 19.62
N ALA A 62 -2.74 3.89 20.89
CA ALA A 62 -1.51 3.20 21.24
C ALA A 62 -1.68 1.69 21.00
N PRO A 63 -0.76 1.04 20.27
CA PRO A 63 -0.77 -0.41 20.15
C PRO A 63 -0.37 -1.06 21.49
N PRO A 64 -0.72 -2.34 21.73
CA PRO A 64 -0.18 -3.11 22.83
C PRO A 64 1.36 -3.09 22.85
N PRO A 65 2.01 -3.06 24.04
CA PRO A 65 3.45 -2.89 24.16
C PRO A 65 4.27 -4.00 23.49
N GLU A 66 3.69 -5.17 23.26
CA GLU A 66 4.31 -6.32 22.60
C GLU A 66 4.38 -6.22 21.07
N VAL A 67 3.61 -5.32 20.44
CA VAL A 67 3.51 -5.24 18.97
C VAL A 67 4.86 -4.90 18.34
N TRP A 68 5.56 -3.89 18.86
CA TRP A 68 6.85 -3.48 18.33
C TRP A 68 7.93 -4.57 18.51
N PRO A 69 8.14 -5.15 19.72
CA PRO A 69 9.05 -6.29 19.89
C PRO A 69 8.73 -7.49 19.00
N ALA A 70 7.45 -7.77 18.71
CA ALA A 70 7.05 -8.84 17.81
C ALA A 70 7.44 -8.55 16.35
N ILE A 71 7.24 -7.31 15.89
CA ILE A 71 7.67 -6.86 14.55
C ILE A 71 9.19 -6.94 14.41
N GLU A 72 9.94 -6.44 15.40
CA GLU A 72 11.41 -6.47 15.37
C GLU A 72 11.97 -7.89 15.28
N ARG A 73 11.38 -8.83 16.05
CA ARG A 73 11.76 -10.25 15.99
C ARG A 73 11.41 -10.87 14.64
N ARG A 74 10.21 -10.61 14.10
CA ARG A 74 9.77 -11.14 12.80
C ARG A 74 10.64 -10.66 11.64
N LEU A 75 11.09 -9.41 11.71
CA LEU A 75 11.96 -8.79 10.71
C LEU A 75 13.45 -8.98 10.99
N ASN A 76 13.82 -9.68 12.07
CA ASN A 76 15.20 -9.91 12.50
C ASN A 76 16.05 -8.62 12.63
N LEU A 77 15.42 -7.51 13.03
CA LEU A 77 16.08 -6.19 13.04
C LEU A 77 17.21 -6.09 14.07
N VAL A 78 17.15 -6.87 15.14
CA VAL A 78 18.18 -6.89 16.19
C VAL A 78 19.53 -7.34 15.62
N ASN A 79 19.54 -8.34 14.74
CA ASN A 79 20.77 -8.83 14.13
C ASN A 79 21.24 -7.87 13.03
N ALA A 80 20.33 -7.36 12.20
CA ALA A 80 20.67 -6.35 11.19
C ALA A 80 21.35 -5.10 11.79
N ARG A 81 20.91 -4.65 12.97
CA ARG A 81 21.54 -3.52 13.68
C ARG A 81 22.93 -3.86 14.24
N ARG A 82 23.14 -5.09 14.69
CA ARG A 82 24.46 -5.56 15.16
C ARG A 82 25.45 -5.62 14.00
N ASP A 83 25.02 -6.18 12.86
CA ASP A 83 25.85 -6.29 11.66
C ASP A 83 26.25 -4.93 11.11
N ALA A 84 25.37 -3.93 11.19
CA ALA A 84 25.66 -2.56 10.77
C ALA A 84 26.59 -1.78 11.73
N ALA A 85 26.77 -2.25 12.96
CA ALA A 85 27.61 -1.62 13.99
C ALA A 85 28.98 -2.28 14.14
N ALA A 86 29.22 -3.39 13.44
CA ALA A 86 30.50 -4.09 13.35
C ALA A 86 31.31 -3.59 12.14
#